data_AF-L8PN03-F1
#
_entry.id   AF-L8PN03-F1
#
_cell.length_a   1.000
_cell.length_b   1.000
_cell.length_c   1.000
_cell.angle_alpha   90.00
_cell.angle_beta   90.00
_cell.angle_gamma   90.00
#
_symmetry.space_group_name_H-M   'P 1'
#
loop_
_entity.id
_entity.type
_entity.pdbx_description
1 polymer ?
#
loop_
_entity_poly.entity_id
_entity_poly.type
_entity_poly.pdbx_seq_one_letter_code
_entity_poly.pdbx_strand_id
1 'polypeptide(L)'
;MLSENGPVTSPANLTLLAEHRRGHGALYDALNCGRIDADALRHALAVLPQPKAADDRIVLAVDVTNWLRPDAPCSPERLFCHVYRRSGRSSDQFVPGRPYSFLAAKPAAPPAASC
;
A
#
# COMPACT_ATOMS: atom_id res chain seq x y z
N MET A 1 7.55 -18.29 -2.39
CA MET A 1 7.66 -16.87 -2.81
C MET A 1 6.27 -16.43 -3.22
N LEU A 2 5.74 -15.32 -2.70
CA LEU A 2 4.41 -14.79 -3.08
C LEU A 2 4.41 -14.11 -4.46
N SER A 3 5.53 -14.14 -5.18
CA SER A 3 5.71 -13.51 -6.48
C SER A 3 6.61 -14.41 -7.32
N GLU A 4 6.04 -15.10 -8.30
CA GLU A 4 6.79 -15.84 -9.31
C GLU A 4 6.94 -14.91 -10.53
N ASN A 5 8.05 -14.16 -10.59
CA ASN A 5 8.46 -13.30 -11.72
C ASN A 5 7.76 -11.95 -11.90
N GLY A 6 7.63 -11.17 -10.83
CA GLY A 6 7.29 -9.74 -10.92
C GLY A 6 6.15 -9.32 -9.99
N PRO A 7 5.64 -8.09 -10.14
CA PRO A 7 4.54 -7.60 -9.32
C PRO A 7 3.30 -8.49 -9.49
N VAL A 8 2.71 -8.95 -8.39
CA VAL A 8 1.42 -9.64 -8.42
C VAL A 8 0.35 -8.63 -8.83
N THR A 9 -0.21 -8.80 -10.02
CA THR A 9 -1.27 -7.93 -10.56
C THR A 9 -2.66 -8.34 -10.09
N SER A 10 -2.82 -9.59 -9.66
CA SER A 10 -4.07 -10.13 -9.13
C SER A 10 -3.78 -11.30 -8.18
N PRO A 11 -4.26 -11.25 -6.92
CA PRO A 11 -4.17 -12.38 -6.00
C PRO A 11 -4.83 -13.64 -6.58
N ALA A 12 -5.94 -13.49 -7.30
CA ALA A 12 -6.64 -14.59 -7.95
C ALA A 12 -5.78 -15.28 -9.02
N ASN A 13 -4.87 -14.56 -9.68
CA ASN A 13 -3.98 -15.19 -10.66
C ASN A 13 -2.88 -16.02 -9.99
N LEU A 14 -2.58 -15.78 -8.71
CA LEU A 14 -1.65 -16.65 -7.96
C LEU A 14 -2.17 -18.07 -7.88
N THR A 15 -3.49 -18.29 -7.91
CA THR A 15 -4.03 -19.67 -7.86
C THR A 15 -3.70 -20.52 -9.08
N LEU A 16 -3.21 -19.89 -10.16
CA LEU A 16 -2.74 -20.57 -11.36
C LEU A 16 -1.32 -21.14 -11.18
N LEU A 17 -0.56 -20.67 -10.18
CA LEU A 17 0.77 -21.17 -9.87
C LEU A 17 0.70 -22.53 -9.19
N ALA A 18 1.68 -23.39 -9.48
CA ALA A 18 1.71 -24.75 -8.97
C ALA A 18 1.70 -24.80 -7.44
N GLU A 19 2.35 -23.85 -6.77
CA GLU A 19 2.41 -23.82 -5.30
C GLU A 19 1.12 -23.29 -4.64
N HIS A 20 0.18 -22.74 -5.42
CA HIS A 20 -0.98 -21.99 -4.91
C HIS A 20 -2.32 -22.49 -5.46
N ARG A 21 -2.38 -23.71 -6.04
CA ARG A 21 -3.58 -24.34 -6.65
C ARG A 21 -4.77 -24.47 -5.69
N ARG A 22 -5.48 -23.38 -5.44
CA ARG A 22 -6.78 -23.32 -4.76
C ARG A 22 -7.80 -22.73 -5.73
N GLY A 23 -9.08 -23.07 -5.57
CA GLY A 23 -10.12 -22.44 -6.38
C GLY A 23 -10.18 -20.93 -6.15
N HIS A 24 -10.67 -20.17 -7.15
CA HIS A 24 -10.81 -18.71 -7.08
C HIS A 24 -11.58 -18.25 -5.82
N GLY A 25 -12.70 -18.91 -5.49
CA GLY A 25 -13.46 -18.64 -4.27
C GLY A 25 -12.68 -18.97 -2.99
N ALA A 26 -11.95 -20.09 -2.99
CA ALA A 26 -11.15 -20.53 -1.84
C ALA A 26 -10.01 -19.55 -1.49
N LEU A 27 -9.52 -18.75 -2.44
CA LEU A 27 -8.58 -17.68 -2.15
C LEU A 27 -9.25 -16.55 -1.35
N TYR A 28 -10.40 -16.05 -1.80
CA TYR A 28 -11.10 -14.99 -1.08
C TYR A 28 -11.65 -15.47 0.26
N ASP A 29 -12.09 -16.73 0.36
CA ASP A 29 -12.45 -17.35 1.63
C ASP A 29 -11.25 -17.40 2.58
N ALA A 30 -10.07 -17.76 2.08
CA ALA A 30 -8.84 -17.75 2.87
C ALA A 30 -8.40 -16.33 3.28
N LEU A 31 -8.64 -15.31 2.45
CA LEU A 31 -8.38 -13.91 2.83
C LEU A 31 -9.38 -13.41 3.89
N ASN A 32 -10.65 -13.81 3.78
CA ASN A 32 -11.70 -13.43 4.73
C ASN A 32 -11.51 -14.09 6.11
N CYS A 33 -11.13 -15.37 6.12
CA CYS A 33 -10.86 -16.13 7.34
C CYS A 33 -9.42 -15.98 7.83
N GLY A 34 -8.54 -15.49 6.97
CA GLY A 34 -7.12 -15.32 7.23
C GLY A 34 -6.86 -14.23 8.25
N ARG A 35 -5.80 -14.41 9.02
CA ARG A 35 -5.28 -13.38 9.93
C ARG A 35 -3.84 -13.10 9.54
N ILE A 36 -3.51 -11.83 9.44
CA ILE A 36 -2.14 -11.37 9.30
C ILE A 36 -1.72 -10.86 10.67
N ASP A 37 -0.66 -11.43 11.22
CA ASP A 37 0.05 -10.84 12.34
C ASP A 37 0.81 -9.61 11.81
N ALA A 38 0.18 -8.44 11.98
CA ALA A 38 0.71 -7.20 11.46
C ALA A 38 2.01 -6.78 12.16
N ASP A 39 2.20 -7.16 13.43
CA ASP A 39 3.42 -6.88 14.19
C ASP A 39 4.58 -7.74 13.70
N ALA A 40 4.35 -9.05 13.56
CA ALA A 40 5.35 -9.96 13.00
C ALA A 40 5.72 -9.57 11.56
N LEU A 41 4.74 -9.17 10.74
CA LEU A 41 5.00 -8.70 9.38
C LEU A 41 5.83 -7.41 9.38
N ARG A 42 5.49 -6.42 10.22
CA ARG A 42 6.27 -5.19 10.37
C ARG A 42 7.71 -5.50 10.78
N HIS A 43 7.90 -6.40 11.73
CA HIS A 43 9.24 -6.79 12.17
C HIS A 43 10.03 -7.47 11.04
N ALA A 44 9.42 -8.42 10.34
CA ALA A 44 10.03 -9.12 9.22
C ALA A 44 10.46 -8.15 8.09
N LEU A 45 9.68 -7.10 7.83
CA LEU A 45 10.04 -6.06 6.87
C LEU A 45 11.13 -5.12 7.38
N ALA A 46 11.11 -4.78 8.68
CA ALA A 46 12.06 -3.86 9.29
C ALA A 46 13.50 -4.42 9.37
N VAL A 47 13.66 -5.75 9.42
CA VAL A 47 14.98 -6.41 9.44
C VAL A 47 15.61 -6.57 8.06
N LEU A 48 14.87 -6.28 6.98
CA LEU A 48 15.45 -6.30 5.63
C LEU A 48 16.46 -5.16 5.46
N PRO A 49 17.54 -5.36 4.67
CA PRO A 49 18.48 -4.29 4.35
C PRO A 49 17.75 -3.07 3.77
N GLN A 50 17.92 -1.91 4.40
CA GLN A 50 17.30 -0.68 3.95
C GLN A 50 18.18 0.00 2.88
N PRO A 51 17.59 0.57 1.83
CA PRO A 51 18.33 1.38 0.87
C PRO A 51 18.96 2.59 1.58
N LYS A 52 20.26 2.79 1.35
CA LYS A 52 21.02 3.91 1.88
C LYS A 52 21.29 4.95 0.79
N ALA A 53 21.44 6.20 1.20
CA ALA A 53 21.92 7.28 0.36
C ALA A 53 23.44 7.15 0.10
N ALA A 54 23.96 7.99 -0.79
CA ALA A 54 25.36 7.95 -1.24
C ALA A 54 26.39 8.15 -0.10
N ASP A 55 25.97 8.70 1.03
CA ASP A 55 26.78 8.96 2.22
C ASP A 55 26.52 7.96 3.37
N ASP A 56 26.01 6.77 3.04
CA ASP A 56 25.68 5.69 3.98
C ASP A 56 24.56 6.03 5.00
N ARG A 57 23.87 7.16 4.83
CA ARG A 57 22.72 7.54 5.66
C ARG A 57 21.41 6.91 5.15
N ILE A 58 20.46 6.70 6.07
CA ILE A 58 19.10 6.33 5.71
C ILE A 58 18.29 7.61 5.48
N VAL A 59 17.70 7.74 4.29
CA VAL A 59 16.77 8.83 3.96
C VAL A 59 15.35 8.26 3.91
N LEU A 60 14.47 8.81 4.73
CA LEU A 60 13.08 8.39 4.84
C LEU A 60 12.18 9.40 4.13
N ALA A 61 11.41 8.93 3.16
CA ALA A 61 10.30 9.66 2.58
C ALA A 61 9.03 9.29 3.34
N VAL A 62 8.24 10.30 3.69
CA VAL A 62 6.93 10.13 4.32
C VAL A 62 5.90 10.73 3.39
N ASP A 63 4.84 9.97 3.14
CA ASP A 63 3.71 10.44 2.33
C ASP A 63 2.40 9.86 2.85
N VAL A 64 1.29 10.51 2.49
CA VAL A 64 -0.07 10.12 2.89
C VAL A 64 -0.91 9.93 1.64
N THR A 65 -1.41 8.71 1.43
CA THR A 65 -2.38 8.42 0.38
C THR A 65 -3.76 8.23 0.98
N ASN A 66 -4.74 8.95 0.45
CA ASN A 66 -6.12 8.86 0.92
C ASN A 66 -6.82 7.65 0.30
N TRP A 67 -7.28 6.73 1.14
CA TRP A 67 -8.16 5.64 0.76
C TRP A 67 -9.61 6.07 0.90
N LEU A 68 -10.19 6.54 -0.21
CA LEU A 68 -11.57 7.03 -0.26
C LEU A 68 -12.58 5.86 -0.21
N ARG A 69 -13.58 6.00 0.65
CA ARG A 69 -14.70 5.05 0.84
C ARG A 69 -15.99 5.81 1.18
N PRO A 70 -16.53 6.61 0.24
CA PRO A 70 -17.78 7.34 0.45
C PRO A 70 -18.97 6.39 0.64
N ASP A 71 -18.91 5.20 0.06
CA ASP A 71 -19.93 4.16 -0.02
C ASP A 71 -19.93 3.16 1.15
N ALA A 72 -19.02 3.30 2.12
CA ALA A 72 -18.91 2.40 3.27
C ALA A 72 -19.25 3.10 4.60
N PRO A 73 -20.52 3.50 4.85
CA PRO A 73 -20.91 4.31 6.01
C PRO A 73 -20.65 3.63 7.36
N CYS A 74 -20.76 2.29 7.42
CA CYS A 74 -20.56 1.51 8.65
C CYS A 74 -19.10 1.09 8.90
N SER A 75 -18.15 1.52 8.05
CA SER A 75 -16.75 1.19 8.29
C SER A 75 -16.18 2.09 9.40
N PRO A 76 -15.60 1.50 10.47
CA PRO A 76 -15.07 2.27 11.59
C PRO A 76 -13.87 3.13 11.16
N GLU A 77 -13.54 4.13 11.98
CA GLU A 77 -12.33 4.96 11.85
C GLU A 77 -12.22 5.77 10.55
N ARG A 78 -13.35 6.02 9.86
CA ARG A 78 -13.37 6.93 8.72
C ARG A 78 -13.18 8.38 9.18
N LEU A 79 -12.33 9.09 8.47
CA LEU A 79 -12.08 10.53 8.58
C LEU A 79 -12.51 11.24 7.29
N PHE A 80 -12.45 12.56 7.29
CA PHE A 80 -12.59 13.37 6.08
C PHE A 80 -11.23 13.60 5.43
N CYS A 81 -11.02 12.96 4.29
CA CYS A 81 -9.81 13.12 3.49
C CYS A 81 -9.95 14.34 2.56
N HIS A 82 -8.96 15.24 2.57
CA HIS A 82 -8.86 16.29 1.56
C HIS A 82 -8.52 15.68 0.20
N VAL A 83 -9.27 16.04 -0.82
CA VAL A 83 -9.09 15.59 -2.20
C VAL A 83 -8.99 16.84 -3.06
N TYR A 84 -7.79 17.04 -3.62
CA TYR A 84 -7.57 18.05 -4.65
C TYR A 84 -8.51 17.83 -5.82
N ARG A 85 -8.92 18.91 -6.46
CA ARG A 85 -9.74 18.94 -7.66
C ARG A 85 -9.45 17.78 -8.64
N ARG A 86 -10.29 16.73 -8.60
CA ARG A 86 -10.32 15.61 -9.56
C ARG A 86 -11.61 15.63 -10.38
N SER A 87 -11.54 15.12 -11.61
CA SER A 87 -12.72 14.73 -12.39
C SER A 87 -13.75 15.84 -12.65
N GLY A 88 -13.30 17.03 -13.07
CA GLY A 88 -14.19 18.09 -13.55
C GLY A 88 -14.91 18.93 -12.49
N ARG A 89 -14.73 18.68 -11.19
CA ARG A 89 -15.27 19.55 -10.12
C ARG A 89 -14.50 20.86 -10.04
N SER A 90 -15.08 21.94 -9.53
CA SER A 90 -14.48 23.29 -9.51
C SER A 90 -13.61 23.57 -8.28
N SER A 91 -13.74 22.79 -7.21
CA SER A 91 -13.04 23.00 -5.95
C SER A 91 -12.58 21.70 -5.30
N ASP A 92 -11.63 21.85 -4.39
CA ASP A 92 -11.22 20.82 -3.45
C ASP A 92 -12.37 20.38 -2.55
N GLN A 93 -12.31 19.14 -2.10
CA GLN A 93 -13.38 18.52 -1.33
C GLN A 93 -12.87 17.69 -0.17
N PHE A 94 -13.73 17.51 0.82
CA PHE A 94 -13.55 16.53 1.88
C PHE A 94 -14.42 15.31 1.59
N VAL A 95 -13.78 14.17 1.35
CA VAL A 95 -14.46 12.91 1.04
C VAL A 95 -14.20 11.91 2.17
N PRO A 96 -15.25 11.25 2.70
CA PRO A 96 -15.06 10.21 3.71
C PRO A 96 -14.14 9.09 3.25
N GLY A 97 -13.17 8.74 4.09
CA GLY A 97 -12.13 7.75 3.78
C GLY A 97 -11.17 7.54 4.94
N ARG A 98 -10.01 6.96 4.66
CA ARG A 98 -8.92 6.80 5.64
C ARG A 98 -7.62 7.37 5.05
N PRO A 99 -6.95 8.32 5.72
CA PRO A 99 -5.62 8.74 5.31
C PRO A 99 -4.63 7.63 5.70
N TYR A 100 -4.00 7.01 4.71
CA TYR A 100 -2.99 5.98 4.92
C TYR A 100 -1.60 6.61 4.83
N SER A 101 -0.91 6.71 5.95
CA SER A 101 0.46 7.21 6.00
C SER A 101 1.44 6.06 5.73
N PHE A 102 2.43 6.28 4.88
CA PHE A 102 3.50 5.32 4.66
C PHE A 102 4.86 6.01 4.71
N LEU A 103 5.85 5.22 5.13
CA LEU A 103 7.24 5.63 5.22
C LEU A 103 8.07 4.67 4.39
N ALA A 104 8.93 5.21 3.53
CA ALA A 104 9.80 4.44 2.68
C ALA A 104 11.24 4.95 2.81
N ALA A 105 12.18 4.03 3.01
CA ALA A 105 13.57 4.32 2.80
C ALA A 105 13.84 4.43 1.29
N LYS A 106 14.61 5.43 0.87
CA LYS A 106 14.97 5.61 -0.54
C LYS A 106 16.47 5.87 -0.72
N PRO A 107 17.07 5.45 -1.85
CA PRO A 107 18.38 5.96 -2.27
C PRO A 107 18.34 7.48 -2.47
N ALA A 108 19.51 8.11 -2.49
CA ALA A 108 19.61 9.54 -2.78
C ALA A 108 18.89 9.87 -4.10
N ALA A 109 18.03 10.89 -4.07
CA ALA A 109 17.50 11.46 -5.30
C ALA A 109 18.65 12.18 -6.04
N PRO A 110 18.70 12.15 -7.38
CA PRO A 110 19.56 13.07 -8.11
C PRO A 110 19.22 14.52 -7.69
N PRO A 111 20.19 15.46 -7.72
CA PRO A 111 19.92 16.85 -7.39
C PRO A 111 18.74 17.34 -8.23
N ALA A 112 17.77 17.98 -7.59
CA ALA A 112 16.61 18.52 -8.28
C ALA A 112 17.10 19.46 -9.38
N ALA A 113 16.73 19.18 -10.64
CA ALA A 113 16.86 20.17 -11.70
C ALA A 113 16.01 21.37 -11.27
N SER A 114 16.63 22.55 -11.20
CA SER A 114 15.92 23.80 -10.93
C SER A 114 14.77 23.95 -11.92
N CYS A 115 13.56 24.21 -11.40
CA CYS A 115 12.43 24.63 -12.21
C CYS A 115 12.73 25.92 -12.97
#